data_AF-A0A7C5BM07-F1
#
_entry.id   AF-A0A7C5BM07-F1
#
_cell.length_a   1.000
_cell.length_b   1.000
_cell.length_c   1.000
_cell.angle_alpha   90.00
_cell.angle_beta   90.00
_cell.angle_gamma   90.00
#
_symmetry.space_group_name_H-M   'P 1'
#
loop_
_entity.id
_entity.type
_entity.pdbx_description
1 polymer ?
#
loop_
_entity_poly.entity_id
_entity_poly.type
_entity_poly.pdbx_seq_one_letter_code
_entity_poly.pdbx_strand_id
1 'polypeptide(L)'
;MSLVNHIKKIFGAKQPRLPKVMHCVEMLLVNMQQSGDSAVRERDLDWEFEHIRLCVKYAKMLAANRKIDPDIAACAVALQNIGRIITGKSENHAEAGYEPTKRILTGLGCFTPQEIEMIATSVRRHSRKERVDTPLDELAKDVDIYARYCQGHEFTRQHDIARLTKIRQELHMGGM
;
A
#
# COMPACT_ATOMS: atom_id res chain seq x y z
N MET A 1 -12.31 22.60 26.50
CA MET A 1 -12.86 22.36 25.14
C MET A 1 -14.36 22.11 25.27
N SER A 2 -15.20 22.73 24.44
CA SER A 2 -16.67 22.55 24.46
C SER A 2 -17.07 21.10 24.16
N LEU A 3 -18.15 20.62 24.79
CA LEU A 3 -18.79 19.31 24.54
C LEU A 3 -19.02 19.07 23.04
N VAL A 4 -19.37 20.12 22.30
CA VAL A 4 -19.57 20.09 20.85
C VAL A 4 -18.28 19.75 20.09
N ASN A 5 -17.13 20.26 20.55
CA ASN A 5 -15.83 19.94 19.95
C ASN A 5 -15.39 18.50 20.28
N HIS A 6 -15.79 17.97 21.44
CA HIS A 6 -15.53 16.58 21.81
C HIS A 6 -16.37 15.62 20.96
N ILE A 7 -17.66 15.93 20.78
CA ILE A 7 -18.58 15.15 19.93
C ILE A 7 -18.14 15.20 18.46
N LYS A 8 -17.75 16.37 17.92
CA LYS A 8 -17.18 16.45 16.56
C LYS A 8 -15.88 15.68 16.39
N LYS A 9 -15.09 15.51 17.45
CA LYS A 9 -13.86 14.71 17.41
C LYS A 9 -14.15 13.20 17.42
N ILE A 10 -15.24 12.79 18.06
CA ILE A 10 -15.67 11.38 18.15
C ILE A 10 -16.51 10.95 16.95
N PHE A 11 -17.40 11.81 16.46
CA PHE A 11 -18.40 11.51 15.42
C PHE A 11 -18.20 12.32 14.13
N GLY A 12 -17.17 13.16 14.05
CA GLY A 12 -16.84 13.87 12.81
C GLY A 12 -16.40 12.90 11.72
N ALA A 13 -16.66 13.26 10.46
CA ALA A 13 -16.14 12.49 9.33
C ALA A 13 -14.62 12.32 9.48
N LYS A 14 -14.14 11.07 9.46
CA LYS A 14 -12.70 10.79 9.36
C LYS A 14 -12.19 11.56 8.15
N GLN A 15 -11.23 12.46 8.36
CA GLN A 15 -10.59 13.11 7.22
C GLN A 15 -9.85 12.06 6.39
N PRO A 16 -9.88 12.15 5.05
CA PRO A 16 -9.17 11.20 4.21
C PRO A 16 -7.66 11.30 4.50
N ARG A 17 -7.04 10.18 4.89
CA ARG A 17 -5.61 10.15 5.26
C ARG A 17 -4.74 9.83 4.04
N LEU A 18 -5.28 9.08 3.08
CA LEU A 18 -4.60 8.73 1.84
C LEU A 18 -3.97 9.91 1.09
N PRO A 19 -4.60 11.09 0.90
CA PRO A 19 -3.96 12.21 0.20
C PRO A 19 -2.66 12.67 0.87
N LYS A 20 -2.60 12.63 2.21
CA LYS A 20 -1.38 12.98 2.96
C LYS A 20 -0.29 11.92 2.75
N VAL A 21 -0.68 10.64 2.77
CA VAL A 21 0.23 9.51 2.49
C VAL A 21 0.79 9.60 1.07
N MET A 22 -0.07 9.82 0.07
CA MET A 22 0.34 9.96 -1.33
C MET A 22 1.28 11.15 -1.53
N HIS A 23 0.98 12.28 -0.89
CA HIS A 23 1.88 13.45 -0.95
C HIS A 23 3.27 13.14 -0.37
N CYS A 24 3.36 12.38 0.74
CA CYS A 24 4.66 11.94 1.26
C CYS A 24 5.40 11.02 0.29
N VAL A 25 4.69 10.11 -0.38
CA VAL A 25 5.27 9.22 -1.41
C VAL A 25 5.78 10.04 -2.60
N GLU A 26 4.99 10.99 -3.10
CA GLU A 26 5.38 11.88 -4.19
C GLU A 26 6.62 12.71 -3.83
N MET A 27 6.65 13.32 -2.64
CA MET A 27 7.82 14.07 -2.17
C MET A 27 9.05 13.17 -2.03
N LEU A 28 8.89 11.92 -1.57
CA LEU A 28 9.98 10.97 -1.53
C LEU A 28 10.53 10.65 -2.94
N LEU A 29 9.64 10.38 -3.91
CA LEU A 29 10.03 10.12 -5.30
C LEU A 29 10.80 11.30 -5.90
N VAL A 30 10.29 12.52 -5.73
CA VAL A 30 10.95 13.75 -6.21
C VAL A 30 12.32 13.93 -5.56
N ASN A 31 12.43 13.71 -4.25
CA ASN A 31 13.71 13.80 -3.55
C ASN A 31 14.72 12.77 -4.07
N MET A 32 14.30 11.52 -4.30
CA MET A 32 15.16 10.48 -4.88
C MET A 32 15.66 10.91 -6.27
N GLN A 33 14.77 11.41 -7.13
CA GLN A 33 15.13 11.88 -8.47
C GLN A 33 16.11 13.07 -8.44
N GLN A 34 15.90 14.05 -7.57
CA GLN A 34 16.74 15.25 -7.47
C GLN A 34 18.10 15.01 -6.83
N SER A 35 18.19 14.03 -5.92
CA SER A 35 19.44 13.70 -5.24
C SER A 35 20.53 13.09 -6.15
N GLY A 36 20.25 12.97 -7.46
CA GLY A 36 21.17 12.38 -8.42
C GLY A 36 21.43 10.90 -8.13
N ASP A 37 20.38 10.20 -7.68
CA ASP A 37 20.38 8.86 -7.09
C ASP A 37 21.58 8.00 -7.52
N SER A 38 22.54 7.84 -6.62
CA SER A 38 23.75 7.04 -6.88
C SER A 38 23.49 5.54 -6.75
N ALA A 39 22.29 5.14 -6.30
CA ALA A 39 21.91 3.74 -6.22
C ALA A 39 21.58 3.18 -7.61
N VAL A 40 22.20 2.03 -7.95
CA VAL A 40 21.77 1.25 -9.12
C VAL A 40 20.38 0.68 -8.84
N ARG A 41 19.37 1.28 -9.47
CA ARG A 41 17.96 0.90 -9.33
C ARG A 41 17.58 -0.24 -10.26
N GLU A 42 16.76 -1.15 -9.75
CA GLU A 42 16.16 -2.23 -10.54
C GLU A 42 14.80 -1.83 -11.15
N ARG A 43 14.19 -0.75 -10.64
CA ARG A 43 12.93 -0.19 -11.11
C ARG A 43 13.02 1.32 -11.15
N ASP A 44 12.53 1.89 -12.24
CA ASP A 44 12.41 3.34 -12.42
C ASP A 44 11.36 3.92 -11.46
N LEU A 45 11.59 5.15 -11.01
CA LEU A 45 10.70 5.84 -10.08
C LEU A 45 9.31 6.08 -10.69
N ASP A 46 9.23 6.32 -12.00
CA ASP A 46 7.97 6.46 -12.73
C ASP A 46 7.15 5.16 -12.71
N TRP A 47 7.82 4.02 -12.85
CA TRP A 47 7.19 2.71 -12.75
C TRP A 47 6.62 2.47 -11.33
N GLU A 48 7.38 2.83 -10.29
CA GLU A 48 6.91 2.73 -8.90
C GLU A 48 5.67 3.60 -8.66
N PHE A 49 5.67 4.84 -9.16
CA PHE A 49 4.55 5.74 -8.97
C PHE A 49 3.28 5.21 -9.64
N GLU A 50 3.37 4.77 -10.89
CA GLU A 50 2.22 4.21 -11.60
C GLU A 50 1.73 2.91 -10.94
N HIS A 51 2.65 2.03 -10.54
CA HIS A 51 2.30 0.81 -9.83
C HIS A 51 1.57 1.10 -8.51
N ILE A 52 2.04 2.09 -7.73
CA ILE A 52 1.39 2.52 -6.49
C ILE A 52 -0.02 3.07 -6.77
N ARG A 53 -0.20 3.90 -7.79
CA ARG A 53 -1.51 4.45 -8.16
C ARG A 53 -2.51 3.35 -8.53
N LEU A 54 -2.08 2.36 -9.30
CA LEU A 54 -2.89 1.19 -9.62
C LEU A 54 -3.23 0.37 -8.38
N CYS A 55 -2.25 0.14 -7.51
CA CYS A 55 -2.50 -0.56 -6.24
C CYS A 55 -3.56 0.16 -5.40
N VAL A 56 -3.43 1.48 -5.21
CA VAL A 56 -4.40 2.29 -4.46
C VAL A 56 -5.80 2.20 -5.08
N LYS A 57 -5.91 2.25 -6.41
CA LYS A 57 -7.19 2.11 -7.12
C LYS A 57 -7.85 0.77 -6.80
N TYR A 58 -7.13 -0.33 -6.96
CA TYR A 58 -7.70 -1.68 -6.76
C TYR A 58 -7.91 -2.03 -5.29
N ALA A 59 -7.07 -1.52 -4.38
CA ALA A 59 -7.28 -1.66 -2.94
C ALA A 59 -8.60 -1.05 -2.49
N LYS A 60 -8.96 0.15 -2.98
CA LYS A 60 -10.26 0.77 -2.67
C LYS A 60 -11.44 -0.08 -3.14
N MET A 61 -11.33 -0.68 -4.32
CA MET A 61 -12.38 -1.55 -4.87
C MET A 61 -12.52 -2.84 -4.05
N LEU A 62 -11.41 -3.53 -3.77
CA LEU A 62 -11.43 -4.81 -3.05
C LEU A 62 -11.74 -4.66 -1.56
N ALA A 63 -11.32 -3.56 -0.92
CA ALA A 63 -11.55 -3.34 0.51
C ALA A 63 -13.05 -3.33 0.84
N ALA A 64 -13.88 -2.72 -0.01
CA ALA A 64 -15.33 -2.71 0.16
C ALA A 64 -15.92 -4.12 0.15
N ASN A 65 -15.56 -4.94 -0.84
CA ASN A 65 -16.03 -6.33 -0.96
C ASN A 65 -15.56 -7.21 0.20
N ARG A 66 -14.36 -6.93 0.73
CA ARG A 66 -13.72 -7.73 1.79
C ARG A 66 -13.99 -7.21 3.20
N LYS A 67 -14.82 -6.18 3.37
CA LYS A 67 -15.14 -5.55 4.67
C LYS A 67 -13.89 -5.06 5.42
N ILE A 68 -12.91 -4.54 4.68
CA ILE A 68 -11.68 -3.92 5.20
C ILE A 68 -11.86 -2.40 5.13
N ASP A 69 -11.37 -1.64 6.12
CA ASP A 69 -11.38 -0.16 6.08
C ASP A 69 -10.65 0.31 4.79
N PRO A 70 -11.37 0.95 3.84
CA PRO A 70 -10.79 1.29 2.54
C PRO A 70 -9.66 2.32 2.61
N ASP A 71 -9.67 3.19 3.62
CA ASP A 71 -8.63 4.21 3.80
C ASP A 71 -7.37 3.58 4.41
N ILE A 72 -7.50 2.64 5.35
CA ILE A 72 -6.36 1.83 5.83
C ILE A 72 -5.77 0.98 4.70
N ALA A 73 -6.61 0.29 3.93
CA ALA A 73 -6.18 -0.54 2.81
C ALA A 73 -5.39 0.28 1.77
N ALA A 74 -5.93 1.43 1.38
CA ALA A 74 -5.28 2.32 0.43
C ALA A 74 -3.95 2.88 0.97
N CYS A 75 -3.89 3.27 2.25
CA CYS A 75 -2.65 3.76 2.86
C CYS A 75 -1.58 2.66 2.92
N ALA A 76 -1.94 1.42 3.21
CA ALA A 76 -0.99 0.31 3.26
C ALA A 76 -0.37 0.03 1.90
N VAL A 77 -1.18 -0.10 0.84
CA VAL A 77 -0.64 -0.36 -0.50
C VAL A 77 0.09 0.84 -1.10
N ALA A 78 -0.25 2.07 -0.70
CA ALA A 78 0.48 3.28 -1.11
C ALA A 78 1.93 3.28 -0.62
N LEU A 79 2.20 2.64 0.52
CA LEU A 79 3.50 2.61 1.18
C LEU A 79 4.27 1.31 0.90
N GLN A 80 3.65 0.31 0.24
CA GLN A 80 4.16 -1.07 0.16
C GLN A 80 5.55 -1.19 -0.48
N ASN A 81 5.88 -0.29 -1.42
CA ASN A 81 7.15 -0.29 -2.15
C ASN A 81 8.15 0.75 -1.66
N ILE A 82 7.92 1.43 -0.52
CA ILE A 82 8.83 2.45 -0.01
C ILE A 82 10.25 1.93 0.19
N GLY A 83 10.42 0.68 0.63
CA GLY A 83 11.75 0.10 0.74
C GLY A 83 12.49 0.09 -0.60
N ARG A 84 11.80 -0.19 -1.72
CA ARG A 84 12.40 -0.17 -3.06
C ARG A 84 12.61 1.24 -3.59
N ILE A 85 11.72 2.17 -3.24
CA ILE A 85 11.91 3.60 -3.54
C ILE A 85 13.16 4.12 -2.81
N ILE A 86 13.43 3.71 -1.57
CA ILE A 86 14.60 4.19 -0.82
C ILE A 86 15.88 3.48 -1.25
N THR A 87 15.84 2.17 -1.48
CA THR A 87 17.06 1.36 -1.67
C THR A 87 17.41 1.10 -3.14
N GLY A 88 16.45 1.25 -4.05
CA GLY A 88 16.59 0.85 -5.45
C GLY A 88 16.54 -0.67 -5.70
N LYS A 89 16.39 -1.50 -4.66
CA LYS A 89 16.47 -2.97 -4.75
C LYS A 89 15.12 -3.65 -4.58
N SER A 90 14.87 -4.72 -5.33
CA SER A 90 13.68 -5.56 -5.18
C SER A 90 13.85 -6.60 -4.09
N GLU A 91 15.07 -7.11 -3.90
CA GLU A 91 15.36 -8.03 -2.81
C GLU A 91 15.13 -7.35 -1.46
N ASN A 92 14.41 -8.03 -0.55
CA ASN A 92 14.09 -7.56 0.80
C ASN A 92 13.39 -6.19 0.92
N HIS A 93 12.85 -5.63 -0.18
CA HIS A 93 12.24 -4.30 -0.16
C HIS A 93 11.04 -4.18 0.78
N ALA A 94 10.26 -5.26 0.96
CA ALA A 94 9.16 -5.28 1.90
C ALA A 94 9.65 -5.08 3.34
N GLU A 95 10.71 -5.79 3.74
CA GLU A 95 11.33 -5.67 5.06
C GLU A 95 11.96 -4.28 5.24
N ALA A 96 12.69 -3.79 4.22
CA ALA A 96 13.28 -2.45 4.22
C ALA A 96 12.23 -1.33 4.30
N GLY A 97 10.99 -1.58 3.88
CA GLY A 97 9.88 -0.63 3.95
C GLY A 97 9.22 -0.50 5.33
N TYR A 98 9.47 -1.42 6.26
CA TYR A 98 8.81 -1.48 7.56
C TYR A 98 9.04 -0.22 8.41
N GLU A 99 10.30 0.07 8.75
CA GLU A 99 10.65 1.23 9.59
C GLU A 99 10.39 2.59 8.91
N PRO A 100 10.71 2.78 7.60
CA PRO A 100 10.32 4.00 6.89
C PRO A 100 8.80 4.28 6.94
N THR A 101 7.98 3.23 6.79
CA THR A 101 6.51 3.35 6.87
C THR A 101 6.08 3.86 8.24
N LYS A 102 6.65 3.31 9.32
CA LYS A 102 6.35 3.76 10.69
C LYS A 102 6.71 5.23 10.88
N ARG A 103 7.89 5.65 10.39
CA ARG A 103 8.33 7.05 10.48
C ARG A 103 7.40 8.00 9.73
N ILE A 104 7.02 7.66 8.50
CA ILE A 104 6.09 8.48 7.69
C ILE A 104 4.74 8.63 8.42
N LEU A 105 4.13 7.52 8.82
CA LEU A 105 2.80 7.55 9.44
C LEU A 105 2.81 8.27 10.80
N THR A 106 3.88 8.11 11.58
CA THR A 106 4.08 8.85 12.84
C THR A 106 4.19 10.35 12.57
N GLY A 107 5.00 10.75 11.58
CA GLY A 107 5.17 12.15 11.19
C GLY A 107 3.90 12.82 10.67
N LEU A 108 3.00 12.06 10.04
CA LEU A 108 1.69 12.56 9.60
C LEU A 108 0.73 12.88 10.74
N GLY A 109 0.92 12.30 11.94
CA GLY A 109 0.16 12.61 13.15
C GLY A 109 -1.35 12.31 13.09
N CYS A 110 -1.80 11.55 12.08
CA CYS A 110 -3.22 11.21 11.86
C CYS A 110 -3.53 9.71 11.93
N PHE A 111 -2.59 8.90 12.42
CA PHE A 111 -2.74 7.47 12.66
C PHE A 111 -2.49 7.13 14.12
N THR A 112 -3.25 6.17 14.65
CA THR A 112 -2.99 5.61 15.98
C THR A 112 -1.75 4.70 15.96
N PRO A 113 -1.07 4.47 17.09
CA PRO A 113 0.05 3.53 17.15
C PRO A 113 -0.30 2.13 16.62
N GLN A 114 -1.52 1.67 16.87
CA GLN A 114 -2.03 0.39 16.39
C GLN A 114 -2.20 0.37 14.87
N GLU A 115 -2.75 1.43 14.28
CA GLU A 115 -2.86 1.56 12.83
C GLU A 115 -1.47 1.65 12.16
N ILE A 116 -0.53 2.35 12.77
CA ILE A 116 0.86 2.44 12.28
C ILE A 116 1.49 1.06 12.22
N GLU A 117 1.40 0.30 13.31
CA GLU A 117 1.97 -1.05 13.40
C GLU A 117 1.29 -2.02 12.43
N MET A 118 -0.04 -1.95 12.32
CA MET A 118 -0.82 -2.75 11.38
C MET A 118 -0.42 -2.47 9.92
N ILE A 119 -0.35 -1.20 9.52
CA ILE A 119 0.03 -0.81 8.16
C ILE A 119 1.48 -1.20 7.87
N ALA A 120 2.42 -0.88 8.76
CA ALA A 120 3.83 -1.21 8.57
C ALA A 120 4.05 -2.72 8.49
N THR A 121 3.36 -3.51 9.33
CA THR A 121 3.43 -4.97 9.26
C THR A 121 2.89 -5.52 7.94
N SER A 122 1.83 -4.92 7.38
CA SER A 122 1.33 -5.30 6.06
C SER A 122 2.31 -4.98 4.94
N VAL A 123 2.92 -3.79 4.96
CA VAL A 123 4.06 -3.44 4.09
C VAL A 123 5.18 -4.48 4.20
N ARG A 124 5.55 -4.90 5.41
CA ARG A 124 6.60 -5.91 5.61
C ARG A 124 6.26 -7.29 5.05
N ARG A 125 4.99 -7.68 5.07
CA ARG A 125 4.54 -9.04 4.71
C ARG A 125 4.06 -9.17 3.28
N HIS A 126 3.84 -8.09 2.53
CA HIS A 126 3.22 -8.15 1.19
C HIS A 126 4.01 -8.98 0.16
N SER A 127 5.31 -9.21 0.38
CA SER A 127 6.13 -10.08 -0.47
C SER A 127 6.04 -11.57 -0.10
N ARG A 128 5.49 -11.93 1.07
CA ARG A 128 5.34 -13.32 1.56
C ARG A 128 4.06 -13.95 1.03
N LYS A 129 3.98 -14.14 -0.29
CA LYS A 129 2.74 -14.50 -1.00
C LYS A 129 2.33 -15.95 -0.83
N GLU A 130 3.24 -16.81 -0.42
CA GLU A 130 3.05 -18.22 -0.08
C GLU A 130 2.39 -18.44 1.29
N ARG A 131 2.37 -17.41 2.14
CA ARG A 131 1.73 -17.44 3.45
C ARG A 131 0.39 -16.72 3.41
N VAL A 132 -0.55 -17.22 4.21
CA VAL A 132 -1.79 -16.51 4.55
C VAL A 132 -1.58 -15.80 5.88
N ASP A 133 -1.77 -14.49 5.89
CA ASP A 133 -1.65 -13.64 7.09
C ASP A 133 -2.99 -12.94 7.38
N THR A 134 -2.97 -11.67 7.79
CA THR A 134 -4.19 -10.92 8.14
C THR A 134 -5.00 -10.51 6.90
N PRO A 135 -6.29 -10.14 7.02
CA PRO A 135 -7.08 -9.67 5.89
C PRO A 135 -6.45 -8.49 5.13
N LEU A 136 -5.78 -7.56 5.84
CA LEU A 136 -5.07 -6.44 5.22
C LEU A 136 -3.84 -6.92 4.44
N ASP A 137 -3.09 -7.87 4.98
CA ASP A 137 -1.92 -8.48 4.33
C ASP A 137 -2.34 -9.20 3.03
N GLU A 138 -3.43 -9.96 3.07
CA GLU A 138 -3.95 -10.66 1.90
C GLU A 138 -4.47 -9.69 0.84
N LEU A 139 -5.13 -8.59 1.24
CA LEU A 139 -5.49 -7.53 0.30
C LEU A 139 -4.25 -6.91 -0.35
N ALA A 140 -3.21 -6.58 0.41
CA ALA A 140 -2.00 -5.98 -0.15
C ALA A 140 -1.27 -6.92 -1.13
N LYS A 141 -1.12 -8.20 -0.78
CA LYS A 141 -0.54 -9.23 -1.65
C LYS A 141 -1.31 -9.38 -2.95
N ASP A 142 -2.63 -9.43 -2.85
CA ASP A 142 -3.52 -9.60 -4.00
C ASP A 142 -3.46 -8.38 -4.92
N VAL A 143 -3.56 -7.19 -4.36
CA VAL A 143 -3.50 -5.93 -5.10
C VAL A 143 -2.16 -5.76 -5.83
N ASP A 144 -1.04 -6.11 -5.19
CA ASP A 144 0.29 -6.08 -5.84
C ASP A 144 0.35 -6.97 -7.10
N ILE A 145 -0.20 -8.19 -7.01
CA ILE A 145 -0.29 -9.13 -8.14
C ILE A 145 -1.19 -8.57 -9.25
N TYR A 146 -2.37 -8.08 -8.89
CA TYR A 146 -3.31 -7.59 -9.89
C TYR A 146 -2.83 -6.32 -10.58
N ALA A 147 -2.22 -5.38 -9.84
CA ALA A 147 -1.65 -4.17 -10.42
C ALA A 147 -0.52 -4.50 -11.41
N ARG A 148 0.39 -5.42 -11.04
CA ARG A 148 1.45 -5.90 -11.95
C ARG A 148 0.89 -6.59 -13.20
N TYR A 149 -0.16 -7.40 -13.06
CA TYR A 149 -0.87 -7.98 -14.20
C TYR A 149 -1.40 -6.89 -15.15
N CYS A 150 -2.05 -5.87 -14.61
CA CYS A 150 -2.56 -4.73 -15.40
C CYS A 150 -1.43 -3.92 -16.08
N GLN A 151 -0.21 -3.96 -15.54
CA GLN A 151 1.00 -3.38 -16.14
C GLN A 151 1.69 -4.33 -17.13
N GLY A 152 1.07 -5.46 -17.50
CA GLY A 152 1.60 -6.41 -18.48
C GLY A 152 2.61 -7.41 -17.93
N HIS A 153 2.73 -7.55 -16.60
CA HIS A 153 3.62 -8.54 -16.01
C HIS A 153 3.06 -9.96 -16.12
N GLU A 154 3.89 -10.88 -16.60
CA GLU A 154 3.58 -12.31 -16.66
C GLU A 154 4.02 -13.03 -15.38
N PHE A 155 3.17 -13.95 -14.91
CA PHE A 155 3.44 -14.72 -13.70
C PHE A 155 3.69 -16.19 -14.03
N THR A 156 4.79 -16.72 -13.49
CA THR A 156 5.16 -18.15 -13.64
C THR A 156 5.01 -18.94 -12.34
N ARG A 157 4.96 -18.27 -11.19
CA ARG A 157 4.83 -18.90 -9.88
C ARG A 157 3.37 -19.29 -9.63
N GLN A 158 3.15 -20.53 -9.20
CA GLN A 158 1.80 -21.07 -8.99
C GLN A 158 0.96 -20.24 -7.99
N HIS A 159 1.56 -19.75 -6.90
CA HIS A 159 0.84 -18.94 -5.92
C HIS A 159 0.42 -17.57 -6.48
N ASP A 160 1.22 -16.96 -7.36
CA ASP A 160 0.88 -15.69 -8.01
C ASP A 160 -0.29 -15.89 -8.98
N ILE A 161 -0.25 -16.97 -9.78
CA ILE A 161 -1.32 -17.35 -10.71
C ILE A 161 -2.63 -17.64 -9.96
N ALA A 162 -2.55 -18.34 -8.82
CA ALA A 162 -3.72 -18.64 -7.99
C ALA A 162 -4.37 -17.36 -7.42
N ARG A 163 -3.56 -16.42 -6.90
CA ARG A 163 -4.05 -15.11 -6.44
C ARG A 163 -4.70 -14.33 -7.57
N LEU A 164 -4.02 -14.21 -8.72
CA LEU A 164 -4.55 -13.52 -9.88
C LEU A 164 -5.90 -14.10 -10.34
N THR A 165 -6.02 -15.43 -10.39
CA THR A 165 -7.26 -16.11 -10.77
C THR A 165 -8.40 -15.76 -9.81
N LYS A 166 -8.14 -15.82 -8.50
CA LYS A 166 -9.13 -15.48 -7.46
C LYS A 166 -9.59 -14.02 -7.56
N ILE A 167 -8.65 -13.08 -7.70
CA ILE A 167 -8.97 -11.64 -7.78
C ILE A 167 -9.78 -11.34 -9.02
N ARG A 168 -9.43 -11.94 -10.16
CA ARG A 168 -10.22 -11.80 -11.38
C ARG A 168 -11.65 -12.27 -11.13
N GLN A 169 -11.86 -13.46 -10.56
CA GLN A 169 -13.20 -13.94 -10.23
C GLN A 169 -13.96 -12.98 -9.31
N GLU A 170 -13.32 -12.48 -8.24
CA GLU A 170 -13.92 -11.53 -7.31
C GLU A 170 -14.38 -10.22 -7.99
N LEU A 171 -13.54 -9.68 -8.89
CA LEU A 171 -13.87 -8.46 -9.63
C LEU A 171 -14.95 -8.67 -10.71
N HIS A 172 -15.10 -9.87 -11.26
CA HIS A 172 -16.19 -10.19 -12.19
C HIS A 172 -17.52 -10.44 -11.45
N MET A 173 -17.48 -10.94 -10.20
CA MET A 173 -18.68 -11.19 -9.39
C MET A 173 -19.23 -9.92 -8.71
N GLY A 174 -18.42 -8.89 -8.50
CA GLY A 174 -18.85 -7.62 -7.88
C GLY A 174 -19.67 -6.70 -8.78
N GLY A 175 -20.01 -7.13 -10.00
CA GLY A 175 -20.87 -6.42 -10.95
C GLY A 175 -22.28 -7.01 -11.11
N MET A 176 -22.68 -7.97 -10.25
CA MET A 176 -24.03 -8.55 -10.20
C MET A 176 -24.79 -8.05 -8.96
#